data_AF-A0A0D8Y8J4-F1
#
_entry.id   AF-A0A0D8Y8J4-F1
#
_cell.length_a   1.000
_cell.length_b   1.000
_cell.length_c   1.000
_cell.angle_alpha   90.00
_cell.angle_beta   90.00
_cell.angle_gamma   90.00
#
_symmetry.space_group_name_H-M   'P 1'
#
loop_
_entity.id
_entity.type
_entity.pdbx_description
1 polymer ?
#
loop_
_entity_poly.entity_id
_entity_poly.type
_entity_poly.pdbx_seq_one_letter_code
_entity_poly.pdbx_strand_id
1 'polypeptide(L)'
;MLCLFQVRQRKTFLKVGQSLLARKDLELETQFKDHMIQSVMPKKVADELLKDASELRRPSASFDSSCRTSNVIQTENKEEQPLTLLKTVPDVRKFRPFTMNLMTDVSILFADIAGFTKMSSNKSADELVNLLNDLFGRFDNLCRVGGLEKISTLGDCYYCVAGCPEPCADHAIRTVEMGLNMIVAIRQFDINRGQDVNMRVGIHTGKVRFFSINYKLKNN
;
A
#
# COMPACT_ATOMS: atom_id res chain seq x y z
N MET A 1 -9.84 -14.02 58.43
CA MET A 1 -10.31 -14.30 57.05
C MET A 1 -10.46 -13.03 56.20
N LEU A 2 -11.17 -11.99 56.68
CA LEU A 2 -11.48 -10.74 55.92
C LEU A 2 -10.29 -10.05 55.23
N CYS A 3 -9.13 -9.92 55.88
CA CYS A 3 -7.97 -9.24 55.28
C CYS A 3 -7.48 -9.88 53.96
N LEU A 4 -7.43 -11.21 53.89
CA LEU A 4 -7.04 -11.93 52.67
C LEU A 4 -8.02 -11.70 51.52
N PHE A 5 -9.31 -11.59 51.82
CA PHE A 5 -10.35 -11.26 50.83
C PHE A 5 -10.17 -9.83 50.27
N GLN A 6 -9.93 -8.85 51.14
CA GLN A 6 -9.71 -7.46 50.75
C GLN A 6 -8.41 -7.27 49.93
N VAL A 7 -7.32 -7.95 50.30
CA VAL A 7 -6.07 -7.97 49.53
C VAL A 7 -6.27 -8.64 48.17
N ARG A 8 -7.03 -9.75 48.11
CA ARG A 8 -7.39 -10.40 46.84
C ARG A 8 -8.21 -9.48 45.93
N GLN A 9 -9.22 -8.79 46.46
CA GLN A 9 -10.01 -7.82 45.67
C GLN A 9 -9.14 -6.70 45.08
N ARG A 10 -8.25 -6.08 45.88
CA ARG A 10 -7.33 -5.05 45.40
C ARG A 10 -6.36 -5.57 44.31
N LYS A 11 -5.83 -6.79 44.47
CA LYS A 11 -4.99 -7.42 43.44
C LYS A 11 -5.77 -7.70 42.14
N THR A 12 -7.00 -8.19 42.23
CA THR A 12 -7.86 -8.38 41.06
C THR A 12 -8.19 -7.05 40.38
N PHE A 13 -8.55 -6.01 41.13
CA PHE A 13 -8.81 -4.68 40.58
C PHE A 13 -7.61 -4.11 39.81
N LEU A 14 -6.41 -4.15 40.41
CA LEU A 14 -5.19 -3.68 39.74
C LEU A 14 -4.87 -4.49 38.47
N LYS A 15 -5.01 -5.83 38.53
CA LYS A 15 -4.75 -6.70 37.36
C LYS A 15 -5.76 -6.48 36.24
N VAL A 16 -7.04 -6.25 36.56
CA VAL A 16 -8.08 -5.90 35.58
C VAL A 16 -7.82 -4.51 35.01
N GLY A 17 -7.48 -3.52 35.85
CA GLY A 17 -7.13 -2.17 35.42
C GLY A 17 -5.94 -2.14 34.45
N GLN A 18 -4.85 -2.85 34.77
CA GLN A 18 -3.69 -3.01 33.88
C GLN A 18 -4.07 -3.69 32.55
N SER A 19 -4.91 -4.72 32.60
CA SER A 19 -5.39 -5.41 31.39
C SER A 19 -6.27 -4.51 30.51
N LEU A 20 -7.10 -3.65 31.11
CA LEU A 20 -7.93 -2.68 30.38
C LEU A 20 -7.09 -1.55 29.78
N LEU A 21 -6.08 -1.05 30.49
CA LEU A 21 -5.17 -0.03 29.99
C LEU A 21 -4.37 -0.57 28.80
N ALA A 22 -3.70 -1.71 28.96
CA ALA A 22 -2.94 -2.36 27.90
C ALA A 22 -3.81 -2.71 26.67
N ARG A 23 -5.08 -3.06 26.87
CA ARG A 23 -6.03 -3.26 25.76
C ARG A 23 -6.34 -1.95 25.02
N LYS A 24 -6.44 -0.81 25.72
CA LYS A 24 -6.67 0.50 25.11
C LYS A 24 -5.43 1.02 24.38
N ASP A 25 -4.25 0.84 24.96
CA ASP A 25 -2.98 1.19 24.33
C ASP A 25 -2.77 0.39 23.03
N LEU A 26 -3.02 -0.93 23.07
CA LEU A 26 -2.97 -1.81 21.89
C LEU A 26 -3.99 -1.46 20.80
N GLU A 27 -5.18 -0.97 21.19
CA GLU A 27 -6.21 -0.50 20.26
C GLU A 27 -5.77 0.76 19.52
N LEU A 28 -5.17 1.73 20.24
CA LEU A 28 -4.57 2.93 19.66
C LEU A 28 -3.37 2.63 18.76
N GLU A 29 -2.45 1.77 19.20
CA GLU A 29 -1.28 1.36 18.41
C GLU A 29 -1.72 0.62 17.13
N THR A 30 -2.76 -0.21 17.22
CA THR A 30 -3.34 -0.89 16.05
C THR A 30 -3.89 0.12 15.05
N GLN A 31 -4.72 1.08 15.48
CA GLN A 31 -5.26 2.13 14.60
C GLN A 31 -4.15 2.97 13.96
N PHE A 32 -3.12 3.35 14.73
CA PHE A 32 -1.98 4.13 14.24
C PHE A 32 -1.20 3.36 13.17
N LYS A 33 -0.89 2.08 13.42
CA LYS A 33 -0.23 1.19 12.45
C LYS A 33 -1.04 1.03 11.18
N ASP A 34 -2.34 0.81 11.29
CA ASP A 34 -3.22 0.56 10.14
C ASP A 34 -3.32 1.84 9.26
N HIS A 35 -3.40 3.01 9.89
CA HIS A 35 -3.31 4.31 9.20
C HIS A 35 -1.96 4.50 8.47
N MET A 36 -0.82 4.14 9.10
CA MET A 36 0.48 4.21 8.44
C MET A 36 0.59 3.29 7.22
N ILE A 37 0.06 2.07 7.29
CA ILE A 37 0.07 1.13 6.15
C ILE A 37 -0.74 1.72 4.99
N GLN A 38 -1.96 2.21 5.25
CA GLN A 38 -2.82 2.84 4.23
C GLN A 38 -2.25 4.17 3.67
N SER A 39 -1.35 4.84 4.40
CA SER A 39 -0.67 6.05 3.94
C SER A 39 0.47 5.77 2.95
N VAL A 40 0.97 4.53 2.89
CA VAL A 40 2.14 4.12 2.07
C VAL A 40 1.76 3.13 0.98
N MET A 41 0.63 2.41 1.12
CA MET A 41 0.22 1.33 0.23
C MET A 41 -1.23 1.51 -0.26
N PRO A 42 -1.52 1.19 -1.54
CA PRO A 42 -2.90 1.15 -2.04
C PRO A 42 -3.77 0.22 -1.21
N LYS A 43 -5.04 0.60 -0.98
CA LYS A 43 -5.95 -0.05 -0.02
C LYS A 43 -5.99 -1.57 -0.13
N LYS A 44 -6.10 -2.11 -1.35
CA LYS A 44 -6.13 -3.55 -1.60
C LYS A 44 -4.90 -4.31 -1.07
N VAL A 45 -3.71 -3.73 -1.22
CA VAL A 45 -2.45 -4.30 -0.73
C VAL A 45 -2.35 -4.14 0.79
N ALA A 46 -2.81 -3.01 1.33
CA ALA A 46 -2.91 -2.79 2.77
C ALA A 46 -3.85 -3.82 3.43
N ASP A 47 -5.04 -4.03 2.87
CA ASP A 47 -6.07 -4.94 3.39
C ASP A 47 -5.62 -6.41 3.35
N GLU A 48 -4.90 -6.82 2.29
CA GLU A 48 -4.27 -8.14 2.19
C GLU A 48 -3.22 -8.36 3.31
N LEU A 49 -2.33 -7.39 3.52
CA LEU A 49 -1.31 -7.44 4.59
C LEU A 49 -1.93 -7.40 6.00
N LEU A 50 -3.01 -6.65 6.20
CA LEU A 50 -3.75 -6.60 7.46
C LEU A 50 -4.49 -7.93 7.73
N LYS A 51 -5.02 -8.58 6.69
CA LYS A 51 -5.64 -9.89 6.79
C LYS A 51 -4.62 -10.96 7.17
N ASP A 52 -3.49 -11.04 6.49
CA ASP A 52 -2.38 -11.97 6.83
C ASP A 52 -1.92 -11.79 8.29
N ALA A 53 -1.75 -10.53 8.72
CA ALA A 53 -1.39 -10.21 10.10
C ALA A 53 -2.47 -10.60 11.13
N SER A 54 -3.74 -10.67 10.72
CA SER A 54 -4.85 -11.12 11.57
C SER A 54 -4.94 -12.64 11.68
N GLU A 55 -4.62 -13.38 10.61
CA GLU A 55 -4.61 -14.85 10.61
C GLU A 55 -3.48 -15.40 11.49
N LEU A 56 -2.29 -14.79 11.42
CA LEU A 56 -1.16 -15.04 12.33
C LEU A 56 -1.47 -14.73 13.81
N ARG A 57 -2.52 -13.96 14.11
CA ARG A 57 -2.90 -13.58 15.48
C ARG A 57 -3.90 -14.54 16.14
N ARG A 58 -4.48 -15.51 15.41
CA ARG A 58 -5.33 -16.54 16.03
C ARG A 58 -4.44 -17.55 16.78
N PRO A 59 -4.54 -17.69 18.11
CA PRO A 59 -3.91 -18.81 18.79
C PRO A 59 -4.61 -20.10 18.33
N SER A 60 -3.84 -21.09 17.89
CA SER A 60 -4.31 -22.44 17.58
C SER A 60 -4.76 -23.16 18.86
N ALA A 61 -5.98 -22.87 19.31
CA ALA A 61 -6.66 -23.64 20.33
C ALA A 61 -7.15 -24.97 19.72
N SER A 62 -6.58 -26.08 20.22
CA SER A 62 -7.03 -27.46 20.05
C SER A 62 -7.26 -27.97 18.60
N PHE A 63 -6.23 -28.59 18.03
CA PHE A 63 -6.35 -30.02 17.74
C PHE A 63 -5.01 -30.70 18.01
N ASP A 64 -5.01 -31.69 18.89
CA ASP A 64 -3.80 -32.29 19.44
C ASP A 64 -3.56 -33.69 18.84
N SER A 65 -2.29 -33.98 18.55
CA SER A 65 -1.67 -35.31 18.51
C SER A 65 -2.19 -36.43 17.56
N SER A 66 -1.19 -37.03 16.90
CA SER A 66 -0.98 -38.49 16.79
C SER A 66 -1.24 -39.24 15.46
N CYS A 67 -0.16 -39.31 14.69
CA CYS A 67 0.46 -40.58 14.22
C CYS A 67 -0.08 -41.38 13.00
N ARG A 68 0.91 -41.71 12.15
CA ARG A 68 1.21 -43.03 11.56
C ARG A 68 0.45 -43.59 10.34
N THR A 69 1.30 -44.19 9.51
CA THR A 69 1.10 -45.37 8.63
C THR A 69 0.16 -45.28 7.44
N SER A 70 0.80 -45.32 6.27
CA SER A 70 0.63 -46.40 5.28
C SER A 70 -0.78 -46.83 4.90
N ASN A 71 -1.15 -46.58 3.65
CA ASN A 71 -1.76 -47.63 2.84
C ASN A 71 -1.23 -47.58 1.41
N VAL A 72 -0.65 -48.70 1.00
CA VAL A 72 -0.25 -49.01 -0.38
C VAL A 72 -1.40 -49.76 -1.02
N ILE A 73 -1.85 -49.34 -2.20
CA ILE A 73 -2.26 -50.29 -3.26
C ILE A 73 -1.62 -49.82 -4.56
N GLN A 74 -0.92 -50.73 -5.21
CA GLN A 74 -0.27 -50.55 -6.51
C GLN A 74 -1.23 -50.95 -7.63
N THR A 75 -1.10 -50.31 -8.80
CA THR A 75 -1.16 -51.05 -10.07
C THR A 75 -0.10 -50.49 -11.01
N GLU A 76 0.65 -51.37 -11.66
CA GLU A 76 1.91 -51.04 -12.35
C GLU A 76 1.74 -50.82 -13.86
N ASN A 77 2.69 -50.08 -14.45
CA ASN A 77 3.47 -50.37 -15.67
C ASN A 77 3.96 -49.03 -16.30
N LYS A 78 5.27 -48.68 -16.24
CA LYS A 78 6.40 -49.17 -17.06
C LYS A 78 6.43 -48.59 -18.49
N GLU A 79 7.55 -48.15 -19.09
CA GLU A 79 8.92 -47.82 -18.62
C GLU A 79 9.32 -46.46 -19.27
N GLU A 80 10.46 -45.79 -19.05
CA GLU A 80 11.70 -46.12 -18.35
C GLU A 80 12.31 -44.84 -17.69
N GLN A 81 13.63 -44.62 -17.77
CA GLN A 81 14.39 -43.47 -17.27
C GLN A 81 15.55 -43.18 -18.28
N PRO A 82 16.55 -42.26 -18.08
CA PRO A 82 17.28 -41.95 -16.84
C PRO A 82 17.49 -40.45 -16.49
N LEU A 83 17.62 -40.18 -15.19
CA LEU A 83 18.21 -38.93 -14.70
C LEU A 83 19.73 -38.88 -14.94
N THR A 84 20.24 -37.73 -15.42
CA THR A 84 21.68 -37.40 -15.33
C THR A 84 21.92 -36.12 -14.53
N LEU A 85 21.90 -36.29 -13.21
CA LEU A 85 22.88 -35.71 -12.27
C LEU A 85 23.54 -34.36 -12.67
N LEU A 86 22.87 -33.22 -12.42
CA LEU A 86 23.56 -31.93 -12.30
C LEU A 86 23.82 -31.59 -10.84
N LYS A 87 25.05 -31.92 -10.41
CA LYS A 87 25.65 -31.49 -9.15
C LYS A 87 25.77 -29.95 -9.13
N THR A 88 25.36 -29.36 -8.00
CA THR A 88 25.96 -28.15 -7.41
C THR A 88 26.41 -27.03 -8.37
N VAL A 89 25.48 -26.14 -8.75
CA VAL A 89 25.85 -24.78 -9.18
C VAL A 89 25.97 -23.91 -7.91
N PRO A 90 27.10 -23.20 -7.68
CA PRO A 90 27.30 -22.41 -6.47
C PRO A 90 26.42 -21.14 -6.47
N ASP A 91 25.97 -20.79 -5.26
CA ASP A 91 25.18 -19.61 -4.85
C ASP A 91 24.90 -18.52 -5.91
N VAL A 92 23.95 -18.82 -6.81
CA VAL A 92 23.29 -17.77 -7.59
C VAL A 92 22.41 -16.98 -6.62
N ARG A 93 22.86 -15.77 -6.27
CA ARG A 93 22.22 -14.82 -5.34
C ARG A 93 20.70 -14.97 -5.40
N LYS A 94 20.10 -15.63 -4.40
CA LYS A 94 18.65 -15.86 -4.37
C LYS A 94 17.93 -14.51 -4.29
N PHE A 95 17.43 -14.04 -5.43
CA PHE A 95 16.65 -12.81 -5.51
C PHE A 95 15.51 -12.88 -4.49
N ARG A 96 15.32 -11.81 -3.72
CA ARG A 96 14.20 -11.75 -2.77
C ARG A 96 12.90 -11.83 -3.57
N PRO A 97 11.92 -12.64 -3.15
CA PRO A 97 10.64 -12.71 -3.84
C PRO A 97 9.96 -11.34 -3.82
N PHE A 98 9.47 -10.91 -4.98
CA PHE A 98 8.67 -9.70 -5.15
C PHE A 98 7.48 -9.99 -6.04
N THR A 99 6.33 -9.37 -5.75
CA THR A 99 5.11 -9.56 -6.54
C THR A 99 5.06 -8.52 -7.65
N MET A 100 5.12 -8.98 -8.90
CA MET A 100 4.99 -8.16 -10.10
C MET A 100 3.84 -8.69 -10.96
N ASN A 101 2.85 -7.84 -11.22
CA ASN A 101 1.67 -8.17 -12.00
C ASN A 101 1.67 -7.37 -13.31
N LEU A 102 1.27 -8.02 -14.41
CA LEU A 102 1.05 -7.37 -15.71
C LEU A 102 -0.44 -7.06 -15.84
N MET A 103 -0.78 -5.80 -16.11
CA MET A 103 -2.14 -5.34 -16.37
C MET A 103 -2.20 -4.71 -17.76
N THR A 104 -3.25 -5.00 -18.53
CA THR A 104 -3.36 -4.62 -19.95
C THR A 104 -4.06 -3.29 -20.18
N ASP A 105 -5.10 -3.03 -19.40
CA ASP A 105 -6.09 -1.98 -19.65
C ASP A 105 -5.98 -0.95 -18.52
N VAL A 106 -4.89 -0.17 -18.61
CA VAL A 106 -4.46 0.81 -17.61
C VAL A 106 -4.23 2.14 -18.30
N SER A 107 -4.65 3.23 -17.66
CA SER A 107 -4.36 4.60 -18.11
C SER A 107 -3.56 5.34 -17.05
N ILE A 108 -2.46 5.95 -17.46
CA ILE A 108 -1.58 6.77 -16.61
C ILE A 108 -1.72 8.23 -17.03
N LEU A 109 -1.82 9.11 -16.04
CA LEU A 109 -1.79 10.55 -16.19
C LEU A 109 -0.52 11.12 -15.55
N PHE A 110 0.16 11.99 -16.29
CA PHE A 110 1.24 12.84 -15.82
C PHE A 110 0.79 14.30 -15.89
N ALA A 111 0.88 15.03 -14.79
CA ALA A 111 0.56 16.44 -14.67
C ALA A 111 1.77 17.21 -14.14
N ASP A 112 2.22 18.22 -14.87
CA ASP A 112 3.54 18.82 -14.70
C ASP A 112 3.47 20.35 -14.83
N ILE A 113 4.11 21.09 -13.89
CA ILE A 113 3.94 22.54 -13.78
C ILE A 113 4.77 23.26 -14.87
N ALA A 114 4.08 24.04 -15.70
CA ALA A 114 4.74 24.80 -16.75
C ALA A 114 5.57 25.96 -16.15
N GLY A 115 6.88 25.95 -16.41
CA GLY A 115 7.79 27.03 -15.98
C GLY A 115 8.24 26.95 -14.52
N PHE A 116 8.02 25.82 -13.83
CA PHE A 116 8.31 25.64 -12.40
C PHE A 116 9.71 26.11 -11.99
N THR A 117 10.76 25.76 -12.73
CA THR A 117 12.16 26.15 -12.42
C THR A 117 12.35 27.66 -12.26
N LYS A 118 11.66 28.47 -13.07
CA LYS A 118 11.71 29.94 -12.96
C LYS A 118 10.91 30.45 -11.77
N MET A 119 9.77 29.82 -11.49
CA MET A 119 8.87 30.17 -10.39
C MET A 119 9.45 29.80 -9.01
N SER A 120 10.14 28.66 -8.89
CA SER A 120 10.80 28.21 -7.67
C SER A 120 12.07 29.00 -7.35
N SER A 121 12.81 29.47 -8.36
CA SER A 121 14.01 30.30 -8.18
C SER A 121 13.74 31.64 -7.46
N ASN A 122 12.50 32.13 -7.50
CA ASN A 122 12.10 33.43 -6.96
C ASN A 122 11.31 33.34 -5.63
N LYS A 123 11.26 32.16 -4.98
CA LYS A 123 10.47 31.91 -3.76
C LYS A 123 11.31 31.32 -2.66
N SER A 124 10.90 31.54 -1.41
CA SER A 124 11.46 30.79 -0.28
C SER A 124 11.04 29.31 -0.34
N ALA A 125 11.82 28.44 0.30
CA ALA A 125 11.51 27.02 0.35
C ALA A 125 10.15 26.75 1.01
N ASP A 126 9.84 27.45 2.11
CA ASP A 126 8.57 27.32 2.82
C ASP A 126 7.37 27.76 1.96
N GLU A 127 7.46 28.87 1.24
CA GLU A 127 6.39 29.31 0.32
C GLU A 127 6.17 28.30 -0.81
N LEU A 128 7.26 27.76 -1.37
CA LEU A 128 7.19 26.77 -2.46
C LEU A 128 6.56 25.45 -1.98
N VAL A 129 6.95 24.95 -0.81
CA VAL A 129 6.38 23.74 -0.21
C VAL A 129 4.91 23.94 0.13
N ASN A 130 4.53 25.10 0.69
CA ASN A 130 3.13 25.41 0.97
C ASN A 130 2.27 25.56 -0.31
N LEU A 131 2.84 26.09 -1.40
CA LEU A 131 2.20 26.17 -2.72
C LEU A 131 1.93 24.77 -3.29
N LEU A 132 2.93 23.89 -3.26
CA LEU A 132 2.84 22.52 -3.74
C LEU A 132 1.88 21.68 -2.90
N ASN A 133 1.89 21.82 -1.56
CA ASN A 133 1.01 21.07 -0.67
C ASN A 133 -0.49 21.44 -0.87
N ASP A 134 -0.82 22.71 -1.08
CA ASP A 134 -2.19 23.15 -1.41
C ASP A 134 -2.62 22.60 -2.79
N LEU A 135 -1.78 22.73 -3.81
CA LEU A 135 -2.08 22.24 -5.16
C LEU A 135 -2.23 20.71 -5.22
N PHE A 136 -1.27 19.97 -4.66
CA PHE A 136 -1.31 18.51 -4.60
C PHE A 136 -2.42 17.99 -3.68
N GLY A 137 -2.76 18.70 -2.59
CA GLY A 137 -3.92 18.36 -1.76
C GLY A 137 -5.25 18.44 -2.51
N ARG A 138 -5.39 19.41 -3.42
CA ARG A 138 -6.55 19.49 -4.34
C ARG A 138 -6.55 18.31 -5.33
N PHE A 139 -5.40 17.98 -5.91
CA PHE A 139 -5.28 16.83 -6.82
C PHE A 139 -5.53 15.48 -6.13
N ASP A 140 -5.09 15.30 -4.90
CA ASP A 140 -5.35 14.09 -4.10
C ASP A 140 -6.86 13.92 -3.85
N ASN A 141 -7.58 15.02 -3.58
CA ASN A 141 -9.03 14.96 -3.47
C ASN A 141 -9.71 14.65 -4.82
N LEU A 142 -9.23 15.20 -5.94
CA LEU A 142 -9.75 14.87 -7.27
C LEU A 142 -9.52 13.39 -7.63
N CYS A 143 -8.32 12.84 -7.37
CA CYS A 143 -8.03 11.41 -7.54
C CYS A 143 -9.02 10.55 -6.76
N ARG A 144 -9.24 10.88 -5.49
CA ARG A 144 -10.20 10.16 -4.62
C ARG A 144 -11.64 10.20 -5.14
N VAL A 145 -12.07 11.32 -5.73
CA VAL A 145 -13.42 11.48 -6.30
C VAL A 145 -13.56 10.76 -7.64
N GLY A 146 -12.55 10.82 -8.52
CA GLY A 146 -12.54 10.10 -9.80
C GLY A 146 -12.31 8.58 -9.67
N GLY A 147 -11.83 8.11 -8.52
CA GLY A 147 -11.43 6.71 -8.33
C GLY A 147 -10.12 6.37 -9.05
N LEU A 148 -9.17 7.32 -9.07
CA LEU A 148 -7.80 7.10 -9.51
C LEU A 148 -6.88 6.88 -8.32
N GLU A 149 -5.89 6.02 -8.49
CA GLU A 149 -4.83 5.81 -7.51
C GLU A 149 -3.65 6.74 -7.79
N LYS A 150 -3.24 7.50 -6.77
CA LYS A 150 -2.01 8.30 -6.82
C LYS A 150 -0.82 7.34 -6.74
N ILE A 151 0.13 7.44 -7.68
CA ILE A 151 1.35 6.62 -7.60
C ILE A 151 2.37 7.31 -6.71
N SER A 152 2.76 8.54 -7.06
CA SER A 152 3.65 9.40 -6.27
C SER A 152 3.73 10.80 -6.90
N THR A 153 4.63 11.63 -6.40
CA THR A 153 5.02 12.95 -6.95
C THR A 153 6.53 12.99 -7.13
N LEU A 154 7.00 13.51 -8.27
CA LEU A 154 8.42 13.68 -8.57
C LEU A 154 8.70 15.16 -8.81
N GLY A 155 9.11 15.86 -7.74
CA GLY A 155 9.24 17.32 -7.77
C GLY A 155 7.88 18.00 -7.95
N ASP A 156 7.75 18.77 -9.03
CA ASP A 156 6.53 19.43 -9.47
C ASP A 156 5.61 18.54 -10.33
N CYS A 157 6.07 17.36 -10.75
CA CYS A 157 5.27 16.41 -11.52
C CYS A 157 4.44 15.51 -10.60
N TYR A 158 3.12 15.52 -10.80
CA TYR A 158 2.13 14.68 -10.15
C TYR A 158 1.69 13.56 -11.11
N TYR A 159 1.62 12.31 -10.65
CA TYR A 159 1.19 11.20 -11.50
C TYR A 159 0.29 10.17 -10.81
N CYS A 160 -0.76 9.78 -11.51
CA CYS A 160 -1.80 8.87 -11.05
C CYS A 160 -2.22 7.89 -12.14
N VAL A 161 -2.96 6.85 -11.75
CA VAL A 161 -3.32 5.72 -12.60
C VAL A 161 -4.78 5.30 -12.38
N ALA A 162 -5.44 4.91 -13.46
CA ALA A 162 -6.73 4.25 -13.47
C ALA A 162 -6.58 2.82 -14.02
N GLY A 163 -7.34 1.87 -13.49
CA GLY A 163 -7.26 0.45 -13.86
C GLY A 163 -6.19 -0.37 -13.11
N CYS A 164 -5.51 0.23 -12.12
CA CYS A 164 -4.52 -0.44 -11.27
C CYS A 164 -4.65 0.11 -9.83
N PRO A 165 -4.68 -0.73 -8.77
CA PRO A 165 -4.53 -2.19 -8.78
C PRO A 165 -5.82 -2.95 -9.14
N GLU A 166 -6.95 -2.25 -9.33
CA GLU A 166 -8.22 -2.86 -9.72
C GLU A 166 -8.56 -2.51 -11.18
N PRO A 167 -8.78 -3.51 -12.07
CA PRO A 167 -9.23 -3.27 -13.44
C PRO A 167 -10.57 -2.54 -13.47
N CYS A 168 -10.71 -1.56 -14.36
CA CYS A 168 -11.86 -0.66 -14.45
C CYS A 168 -12.12 -0.39 -15.94
N ALA A 169 -13.28 -0.79 -16.47
CA ALA A 169 -13.57 -0.71 -17.92
C ALA A 169 -13.58 0.74 -18.45
N ASP A 170 -13.92 1.69 -17.58
CA ASP A 170 -13.97 3.13 -17.79
C ASP A 170 -12.67 3.86 -17.42
N HIS A 171 -11.53 3.14 -17.27
CA HIS A 171 -10.23 3.69 -16.86
C HIS A 171 -9.81 4.92 -17.67
N ALA A 172 -9.99 4.89 -19.00
CA ALA A 172 -9.58 5.98 -19.89
C ALA A 172 -10.44 7.23 -19.69
N ILE A 173 -11.76 7.05 -19.51
CA ILE A 173 -12.73 8.14 -19.33
C ILE A 173 -12.41 8.88 -18.03
N ARG A 174 -12.30 8.15 -16.91
CA ARG A 174 -11.92 8.71 -15.60
C ARG A 174 -10.60 9.47 -15.64
N THR A 175 -9.62 8.96 -16.41
CA THR A 175 -8.31 9.61 -16.54
C THR A 175 -8.39 10.92 -17.31
N VAL A 176 -9.22 11.00 -18.36
CA VAL A 176 -9.48 12.25 -19.10
C VAL A 176 -10.28 13.24 -18.26
N GLU A 177 -11.31 12.79 -17.55
CA GLU A 177 -12.09 13.61 -16.62
C GLU A 177 -11.22 14.17 -15.49
N MET A 178 -10.33 13.36 -14.91
CA MET A 178 -9.32 13.81 -13.96
C MET A 178 -8.47 14.92 -14.55
N GLY A 179 -7.91 14.72 -15.75
CA GLY A 179 -7.08 15.73 -16.43
C GLY A 179 -7.80 17.06 -16.64
N LEU A 180 -9.06 17.02 -17.09
CA LEU A 180 -9.90 18.21 -17.24
C LEU A 180 -10.14 18.90 -15.88
N ASN A 181 -10.47 18.13 -14.84
CA ASN A 181 -10.67 18.66 -13.49
C ASN A 181 -9.40 19.29 -12.90
N MET A 182 -8.22 18.74 -13.19
CA MET A 182 -6.94 19.34 -12.77
C MET A 182 -6.67 20.68 -13.47
N ILE A 183 -7.03 20.83 -14.75
CA ILE A 183 -6.95 22.11 -15.47
C ILE A 183 -7.93 23.14 -14.89
N VAL A 184 -9.13 22.74 -14.47
CA VAL A 184 -10.07 23.63 -13.77
C VAL A 184 -9.53 24.01 -12.38
N ALA A 185 -9.01 23.04 -11.63
CA ALA A 185 -8.45 23.27 -10.30
C ALA A 185 -7.24 24.19 -10.31
N ILE A 186 -6.35 24.12 -11.31
CA ILE A 186 -5.20 25.03 -11.38
C ILE A 186 -5.61 26.46 -11.80
N ARG A 187 -6.62 26.63 -12.67
CA ARG A 187 -7.21 27.95 -12.95
C ARG A 187 -7.81 28.57 -11.68
N GLN A 188 -8.53 27.78 -10.89
CA GLN A 188 -9.04 28.24 -9.60
C GLN A 188 -7.90 28.56 -8.61
N PHE A 189 -6.86 27.74 -8.57
CA PHE A 189 -5.68 27.99 -7.73
C PHE A 189 -4.99 29.31 -8.09
N ASP A 190 -4.81 29.56 -9.38
CA ASP A 190 -4.19 30.78 -9.88
C ASP A 190 -5.02 32.03 -9.57
N ILE A 191 -6.34 32.01 -9.76
CA ILE A 191 -7.24 33.10 -9.34
C ILE A 191 -7.12 33.41 -7.84
N ASN A 192 -6.92 32.38 -6.99
CA ASN A 192 -6.81 32.55 -5.54
C ASN A 192 -5.43 33.04 -5.07
N ARG A 193 -4.35 32.75 -5.83
CA ARG A 193 -2.95 32.99 -5.41
C ARG A 193 -2.24 34.08 -6.22
N GLY A 194 -2.71 34.38 -7.43
CA GLY A 194 -2.12 35.34 -8.37
C GLY A 194 -0.69 34.99 -8.78
N GLN A 195 -0.45 33.76 -9.26
CA GLN A 195 0.90 33.20 -9.42
C GLN A 195 1.29 32.86 -10.87
N ASP A 196 0.40 33.08 -11.84
CA ASP A 196 0.52 32.73 -13.27
C ASP A 196 0.99 31.28 -13.47
N VAL A 197 0.34 30.35 -12.75
CA VAL A 197 0.71 28.93 -12.78
C VAL A 197 -0.11 28.18 -13.81
N ASN A 198 0.57 27.63 -14.82
CA ASN A 198 -0.02 26.78 -15.84
C ASN A 198 0.52 25.34 -15.71
N MET A 199 -0.14 24.37 -16.35
CA MET A 199 0.17 22.95 -16.22
C MET A 199 0.00 22.19 -17.53
N ARG A 200 0.89 21.24 -17.77
CA ARG A 200 0.83 20.26 -18.85
C ARG A 200 0.22 18.99 -18.31
N VAL A 201 -0.76 18.42 -19.00
CA VAL A 201 -1.33 17.11 -18.67
C VAL A 201 -1.16 16.18 -19.86
N GLY A 202 -0.45 15.07 -19.65
CA GLY A 202 -0.26 13.99 -20.62
C GLY A 202 -0.94 12.72 -20.13
N ILE A 203 -1.68 12.05 -21.01
CA ILE A 203 -2.40 10.80 -20.70
C ILE A 203 -1.95 9.73 -21.69
N HIS A 204 -1.66 8.54 -21.19
CA HIS A 204 -1.33 7.37 -22.00
C HIS A 204 -2.07 6.13 -21.50
N THR A 205 -2.58 5.34 -22.45
CA THR A 205 -3.27 4.07 -22.19
C THR A 205 -2.47 2.92 -22.77
N GLY A 206 -2.22 1.88 -21.97
CA GLY A 206 -1.47 0.72 -22.43
C GLY A 206 -1.16 -0.29 -21.33
N LYS A 207 -0.35 -1.29 -21.69
CA LYS A 207 0.03 -2.40 -20.80
C LYS A 207 1.11 -1.96 -19.82
N VAL A 208 0.88 -2.16 -18.52
CA VAL A 208 1.76 -1.74 -17.43
C VAL A 208 2.14 -2.97 -16.59
N ARG A 209 3.42 -3.09 -16.22
CA ARG A 209 3.83 -3.96 -15.11
C ARG A 209 3.88 -3.13 -13.83
N PHE A 210 3.06 -3.49 -12.86
CA PHE A 210 3.08 -2.92 -11.53
C PHE A 210 3.69 -3.92 -10.54
N PHE A 211 4.42 -3.44 -9.55
CA PHE A 211 4.99 -4.24 -8.48
C PHE A 211 4.95 -3.47 -7.17
N SER A 212 4.67 -4.16 -6.06
CA SER A 212 4.78 -3.58 -4.72
C SER A 212 6.10 -4.02 -4.10
N ILE A 213 6.98 -3.07 -3.80
CA ILE A 213 8.23 -3.36 -3.10
C ILE A 213 7.94 -3.45 -1.60
N ASN A 214 7.55 -4.63 -1.17
CA ASN A 214 7.47 -4.97 0.26
C ASN A 214 8.88 -5.06 0.86
N TYR A 215 9.49 -3.91 1.17
CA TYR A 215 10.64 -3.81 2.08
C TYR A 215 10.19 -4.10 3.51
N LYS A 216 9.75 -5.33 3.77
CA LYS A 216 9.66 -5.83 5.13
C LYS A 216 11.10 -5.98 5.62
N LEU A 217 11.55 -5.00 6.41
CA LEU A 217 12.76 -5.11 7.23
C LEU A 217 12.58 -6.36 8.10
N LYS A 218 13.14 -7.49 7.65
CA LYS A 218 13.46 -8.60 8.54
C LYS A 218 14.54 -8.06 9.46
N ASN A 219 14.15 -7.62 10.63
CA ASN A 219 15.07 -7.49 11.76
C ASN A 219 15.72 -8.87 11.94
N ASN A 220 17.05 -8.89 11.87
CA ASN A 220 17.87 -10.01 12.32
C ASN A 220 17.88 -10.02 13.85
#